data_AF-A0A126PAA4-F1
#
_entry.id   AF-A0A126PAA4-F1
#
_cell.length_a   1.000
_cell.length_b   1.000
_cell.length_c   1.000
_cell.angle_alpha   90.00
_cell.angle_beta   90.00
_cell.angle_gamma   90.00
#
_symmetry.space_group_name_H-M   'P 1'
#
loop_
_entity.id
_entity.type
_entity.pdbx_description
1 polymer ?
#
loop_
_entity_poly.entity_id
_entity_poly.type
_entity_poly.pdbx_seq_one_letter_code
_entity_poly.pdbx_strand_id
1 'polypeptide(L)'
;MDITAKFGPKEATREQRQALSDRAAALNATQDRKLSPFAEQLNQRYIEGELSLAEVNAQLDSYYRSQSQAAVPTRETVAAAPPRPVPVVAKTRSLSH
;
A
#
# COMPACT_ATOMS: atom_id res chain seq x y z
N MET A 1 -5.16 -6.09 -34.20
CA MET A 1 -4.76 -5.30 -33.02
C MET A 1 -3.26 -5.41 -32.93
N ASP A 2 -2.57 -4.30 -33.18
CA ASP A 2 -1.12 -4.32 -33.34
C ASP A 2 -0.45 -4.34 -31.96
N ILE A 3 0.16 -5.48 -31.62
CA ILE A 3 0.83 -5.71 -30.34
C ILE A 3 2.05 -4.77 -30.19
N THR A 4 2.52 -4.16 -31.29
CA THR A 4 3.62 -3.20 -31.30
C THR A 4 3.27 -1.86 -30.64
N ALA A 5 1.99 -1.53 -30.42
CA ALA A 5 1.62 -0.29 -29.75
C ALA A 5 1.88 -0.32 -28.23
N LYS A 6 1.95 -1.51 -27.62
CA LYS A 6 2.08 -1.68 -26.17
C LYS A 6 3.52 -1.76 -25.68
N PHE A 7 4.45 -2.16 -26.54
CA PHE A 7 5.83 -2.50 -26.17
C PHE A 7 6.82 -1.75 -27.05
N GLY A 8 7.82 -1.14 -26.43
CA GLY A 8 8.91 -0.51 -27.18
C GLY A 8 9.80 -1.54 -27.90
N PRO A 9 10.72 -1.09 -28.76
CA PRO A 9 11.62 -1.99 -29.51
C PRO A 9 12.55 -2.83 -28.62
N LYS A 10 12.73 -2.44 -27.35
CA LYS A 10 13.51 -3.20 -26.35
C LYS A 10 12.68 -4.24 -25.59
N GLU A 11 11.39 -4.34 -25.86
CA GLU A 11 10.41 -5.14 -25.14
C GLU A 11 9.50 -5.94 -26.10
N ALA A 12 9.84 -5.95 -27.39
CA ALA A 12 9.01 -6.49 -28.44
C ALA A 12 8.79 -8.00 -28.30
N THR A 13 9.80 -8.73 -27.82
CA THR A 13 9.71 -10.17 -27.59
C THR A 13 9.67 -10.52 -26.11
N ARG A 14 9.18 -11.73 -25.81
CA ARG A 14 9.16 -12.29 -24.46
C ARG A 14 10.57 -12.36 -23.87
N GLU A 15 11.55 -12.79 -24.67
CA GLU A 15 12.96 -12.91 -24.26
C GLU A 15 13.57 -11.56 -23.92
N GLN A 16 13.21 -10.51 -24.68
CA GLN A 16 13.66 -9.15 -24.39
C GLN A 16 13.09 -8.64 -23.06
N ARG A 17 11.79 -8.90 -22.80
CA ARG A 17 11.16 -8.56 -21.52
C ARG A 17 11.76 -9.35 -20.35
N GLN A 18 11.99 -10.66 -20.53
CA GLN A 18 12.66 -11.50 -19.55
C GLN A 18 14.07 -10.95 -19.23
N ALA A 19 14.86 -10.61 -20.25
CA ALA A 19 16.20 -10.07 -20.06
C ALA A 19 16.20 -8.72 -19.30
N LEU A 20 15.17 -7.90 -19.47
CA LEU A 20 14.99 -6.68 -18.69
C LEU A 20 14.63 -6.99 -17.24
N SER A 21 13.70 -7.92 -17.01
CA SER A 21 13.33 -8.37 -15.66
C SER A 21 14.51 -9.01 -14.92
N ASP A 22 15.34 -9.81 -15.60
CA ASP A 22 16.54 -10.43 -15.01
C ASP A 22 17.58 -9.39 -14.60
N ARG A 23 17.79 -8.37 -15.45
CA ARG A 23 18.68 -7.23 -15.11
C ARG A 23 18.15 -6.46 -13.89
N ALA A 24 16.85 -6.22 -13.82
CA ALA A 24 16.24 -5.57 -12.67
C ALA A 24 16.37 -6.43 -11.40
N ALA A 25 16.19 -7.74 -11.51
CA ALA A 25 16.37 -8.68 -10.39
C ALA A 25 17.82 -8.69 -9.89
N ALA A 26 18.80 -8.69 -10.80
CA ALA A 26 20.21 -8.59 -10.44
C ALA A 26 20.53 -7.28 -9.69
N LEU A 27 19.97 -6.15 -10.12
CA LEU A 27 20.12 -4.87 -9.42
C LEU A 27 19.44 -4.86 -8.04
N ASN A 28 18.27 -5.48 -7.90
CA ASN A 28 17.62 -5.61 -6.61
C ASN A 28 18.44 -6.49 -5.65
N ALA A 29 19.05 -7.55 -6.17
CA ALA A 29 19.91 -8.44 -5.40
C ALA A 29 21.17 -7.73 -4.85
N THR A 30 21.77 -6.78 -5.60
CA THR A 30 22.89 -5.97 -5.07
C THR A 30 22.48 -5.00 -3.96
N GLN A 31 21.18 -4.78 -3.78
CA GLN A 31 20.60 -3.90 -2.76
C GLN A 31 19.90 -4.67 -1.63
N ASP A 32 20.04 -6.01 -1.59
CA ASP A 32 19.31 -6.90 -0.68
C ASP A 32 17.78 -6.68 -0.70
N ARG A 33 17.25 -6.24 -1.84
CA ARG A 33 15.82 -5.99 -2.06
C ARG A 33 15.20 -7.18 -2.78
N LYS A 34 13.97 -7.51 -2.37
CA LYS A 34 13.13 -8.49 -3.06
C LYS A 34 11.81 -7.85 -3.45
N LEU A 35 11.28 -8.29 -4.59
CA LEU A 35 9.93 -7.92 -4.99
C LEU A 35 8.93 -8.51 -4.00
N SER A 36 7.83 -7.80 -3.78
CA SER A 36 6.69 -8.36 -3.06
C SER A 36 6.01 -9.43 -3.94
N PRO A 37 5.28 -10.40 -3.36
CA PRO A 37 4.57 -11.43 -4.14
C PRO A 37 3.62 -10.85 -5.20
N PHE A 38 2.97 -9.72 -4.88
CA PHE A 38 2.13 -9.00 -5.83
C PHE A 38 2.93 -8.42 -7.01
N ALA A 39 4.08 -7.81 -6.73
CA ALA A 39 4.95 -7.27 -7.77
C ALA A 39 5.58 -8.37 -8.64
N GLU A 40 5.89 -9.54 -8.06
CA GLU A 40 6.37 -10.71 -8.81
C GLU A 40 5.31 -11.21 -9.80
N GLN A 41 4.05 -11.31 -9.36
CA GLN A 41 2.95 -11.72 -10.25
C GLN A 41 2.78 -10.74 -11.42
N LEU A 42 2.83 -9.43 -11.16
CA LEU A 42 2.73 -8.43 -12.23
C LEU A 42 3.93 -8.49 -13.18
N ASN A 43 5.14 -8.73 -12.67
CA ASN A 43 6.33 -8.90 -13.49
C ASN A 43 6.22 -10.12 -14.42
N GLN A 44 5.65 -11.25 -13.96
CA GLN A 44 5.41 -12.42 -14.83
C GLN A 44 4.42 -12.10 -15.95
N ARG A 45 3.32 -11.41 -15.64
CA ARG A 45 2.33 -10.99 -16.65
C ARG A 45 2.91 -10.01 -17.68
N TYR A 46 3.87 -9.17 -17.25
CA TYR A 46 4.64 -8.34 -18.16
C TYR A 46 5.55 -9.16 -19.09
N ILE A 47 6.29 -10.14 -18.56
CA ILE A 47 7.15 -11.01 -19.37
C ILE A 47 6.33 -11.74 -20.45
N GLU A 48 5.19 -12.32 -20.07
CA GLU A 48 4.28 -13.00 -21.00
C GLU A 48 3.60 -12.06 -22.00
N GLY A 49 3.73 -10.73 -21.82
CA GLY A 49 3.18 -9.72 -22.72
C GLY A 49 1.69 -9.47 -22.50
N GLU A 50 1.12 -9.95 -21.40
CA GLU A 50 -0.25 -9.66 -20.99
C GLU A 50 -0.41 -8.20 -20.57
N LEU A 51 0.62 -7.64 -19.92
CA LEU A 51 0.65 -6.27 -19.42
C LEU A 51 1.84 -5.50 -20.00
N SER A 52 1.64 -4.23 -20.32
CA SER A 52 2.72 -3.26 -20.52
C SER A 52 3.28 -2.76 -19.19
N LEU A 53 4.49 -2.17 -19.19
CA LEU A 53 5.04 -1.52 -17.99
C LEU A 53 4.12 -0.43 -17.42
N ALA A 54 3.41 0.29 -18.28
CA ALA A 54 2.45 1.31 -17.85
C ALA A 54 1.28 0.68 -17.06
N GLU A 55 0.75 -0.45 -17.52
CA GLU A 55 -0.32 -1.19 -16.84
C GLU A 55 0.17 -1.81 -15.53
N VAL A 56 1.42 -2.31 -15.48
CA VAL A 56 2.05 -2.79 -14.23
C VAL A 56 2.17 -1.66 -13.22
N ASN A 57 2.68 -0.50 -13.63
CA ASN A 57 2.82 0.66 -12.74
C ASN A 57 1.48 1.16 -12.20
N ALA A 58 0.45 1.20 -13.04
CA ALA A 58 -0.90 1.58 -12.61
C ALA A 58 -1.47 0.63 -11.55
N GLN A 59 -1.25 -0.68 -11.71
CA GLN A 59 -1.71 -1.68 -10.72
C GLN A 59 -0.91 -1.62 -9.41
N LEU A 60 0.40 -1.40 -9.48
CA LEU A 60 1.23 -1.18 -8.28
C LEU A 60 0.79 0.08 -7.53
N ASP A 61 0.61 1.19 -8.23
CA ASP A 61 0.15 2.46 -7.63
C ASP A 61 -1.20 2.27 -6.94
N SER A 62 -2.18 1.69 -7.63
CA SER A 62 -3.49 1.40 -7.07
C SER A 62 -3.42 0.50 -5.83
N TYR A 63 -2.55 -0.51 -5.83
CA TYR A 63 -2.39 -1.44 -4.72
C TYR A 63 -1.76 -0.76 -3.49
N TYR A 64 -0.68 0.00 -3.65
CA TYR A 64 -0.05 0.68 -2.52
C TYR A 64 -0.87 1.87 -2.03
N ARG A 65 -1.65 2.50 -2.91
CA ARG A 65 -2.60 3.55 -2.55
C ARG A 65 -3.76 3.02 -1.70
N SER A 66 -4.30 1.83 -2.02
CA SER A 66 -5.36 1.23 -1.21
C SER A 66 -4.83 0.77 0.15
N GLN A 67 -3.59 0.28 0.24
CA GLN A 67 -2.97 -0.06 1.52
C GLN A 67 -2.70 1.15 2.42
N SER A 68 -2.26 2.28 1.84
CA SER A 68 -2.05 3.52 2.62
C SER A 68 -3.36 4.15 3.08
N GLN A 69 -4.46 3.98 2.36
CA GLN A 69 -5.79 4.41 2.79
C GLN A 69 -6.42 3.48 3.85
N ALA A 70 -6.13 2.17 3.81
CA ALA A 70 -6.58 1.23 4.84
C ALA A 70 -5.89 1.42 6.19
N ALA A 71 -4.76 2.14 6.24
CA ALA A 71 -3.99 2.42 7.44
C ALA A 71 -4.51 3.63 8.25
N VAL A 72 -5.66 4.22 7.90
CA VAL A 72 -6.33 5.20 8.75
C VAL A 72 -7.24 4.43 9.72
N PRO A 73 -6.88 4.24 11.00
CA PRO A 73 -7.84 3.76 11.96
C PRO A 73 -8.96 4.78 12.05
N THR A 74 -10.18 4.35 11.71
CA THR A 74 -11.41 5.05 12.07
C THR A 74 -11.35 5.36 13.55
N ARG A 75 -11.15 6.64 13.89
CA ARG A 75 -11.22 7.12 15.26
C ARG A 75 -12.70 7.31 15.63
N GLU A 76 -13.47 6.24 15.57
CA GLU A 76 -14.76 6.08 16.25
C GLU A 76 -14.53 4.93 17.25
N THR A 77 -14.48 5.14 18.56
CA THR A 77 -15.58 5.66 19.36
C THR A 77 -14.95 6.09 20.68
N VAL A 78 -15.01 7.37 21.06
CA VAL A 78 -14.89 7.72 22.48
C VAL A 78 -16.20 7.28 23.11
N ALA A 79 -16.24 6.00 23.49
CA ALA A 79 -17.29 5.46 24.32
C ALA A 79 -17.33 6.33 25.58
N ALA A 80 -18.52 6.88 25.83
CA ALA A 80 -18.84 7.67 26.99
C ALA A 80 -18.24 7.06 28.26
N ALA A 81 -17.28 7.77 28.85
CA ALA A 81 -16.92 7.53 30.23
C ALA A 81 -18.18 7.79 31.08
N PRO A 82 -18.54 6.90 32.02
CA PRO A 82 -19.63 7.22 32.95
C PRO A 82 -19.27 8.51 33.70
N PRO A 83 -20.22 9.44 33.92
CA PRO A 83 -19.95 10.62 34.72
C PRO A 83 -19.52 10.16 36.12
N ARG A 84 -18.30 10.56 36.51
CA ARG A 84 -17.82 10.34 37.87
C ARG A 84 -18.77 11.07 38.84
N PRO A 85 -19.15 10.47 39.98
CA PRO A 85 -19.91 11.19 40.99
C PRO A 85 -19.04 12.36 41.50
N VAL A 86 -19.54 13.58 41.32
CA VAL A 86 -18.96 14.77 41.95
C VAL A 86 -19.12 14.64 43.47
N PRO A 87 -18.09 14.87 44.28
CA PRO A 87 -18.27 14.97 45.71
C PRO A 87 -19.12 16.20 46.00
N VAL A 88 -20.31 16.00 46.58
CA VAL A 88 -21.10 17.07 47.18
C VAL A 88 -20.26 17.67 48.29
N VAL A 89 -19.73 18.87 48.05
CA VAL A 89 -19.13 19.69 49.09
C VAL A 89 -20.26 20.10 50.03
N ALA A 90 -20.39 19.39 51.15
CA ALA A 90 -21.25 19.80 52.25
C ALA A 90 -20.67 21.08 52.86
N LYS A 91 -21.12 22.22 52.34
CA LYS A 91 -20.94 23.54 52.94
C LYS A 91 -22.05 23.75 53.95
N THR A 92 -21.85 23.35 55.20
CA THR A 92 -22.60 23.90 56.33
C THR A 92 -21.67 24.73 57.20
N ARG A 93 -21.95 26.02 57.10
CA ARG A 93 -21.42 27.16 57.82
C ARG A 93 -21.73 27.03 59.33
N SER A 94 -20.82 27.60 60.13
CA SER A 94 -20.76 27.72 61.59
C SER A 94 -22.01 28.20 62.34
N LEU A 95 -21.88 28.13 63.69
CA LEU A 95 -22.58 28.79 64.80
C LEU A 95 -23.67 27.93 65.48
N SER A 96 -23.76 27.77 66.81
CA SER A 96 -23.27 28.54 67.96
C SER A 96 -23.21 27.68 69.25
N HIS A 97 -22.56 28.26 70.26
CA HIS A 97 -22.50 27.91 71.68
C HIS A 97 -23.76 27.28 72.30
#